data_AF-A0A0M0BTX2-F1
#
_entry.id   AF-A0A0M0BTX2-F1
#
_cell.length_a   1.000
_cell.length_b   1.000
_cell.length_c   1.000
_cell.angle_alpha   90.00
_cell.angle_beta   90.00
_cell.angle_gamma   90.00
#
_symmetry.space_group_name_H-M   'P 1'
#
loop_
_entity.id
_entity.type
_entity.pdbx_description
1 polymer ?
#
loop_
_entity_poly.entity_id
_entity_poly.type
_entity_poly.pdbx_seq_one_letter_code
_entity_poly.pdbx_strand_id
1 'polypeptide(L)'
;MIALVKKSEMEFFKKRERIQKYFWNIVGAEEHTSLPKLKHAIINEFKNDNYRFVQSQIVLMQTEARIKIESKVKVWIKRPNI
;
A
#
# COMPACT_ATOMS: atom_id res chain seq x y z
N MET A 1 -28.02 0.19 -0.01
CA MET A 1 -26.72 0.82 0.34
C MET A 1 -25.54 -0.16 0.41
N ILE A 2 -25.74 -1.47 0.62
CA ILE A 2 -24.64 -2.46 0.79
C ILE A 2 -23.74 -2.61 -0.46
N ALA A 3 -24.30 -2.49 -1.67
CA ALA A 3 -23.55 -2.68 -2.91
C ALA A 3 -22.54 -1.55 -3.23
N LEU A 4 -22.81 -0.31 -2.78
CA LEU A 4 -21.93 0.84 -2.99
C LEU A 4 -20.70 0.80 -2.09
N VAL A 5 -20.89 0.37 -0.84
CA VAL A 5 -19.79 0.18 0.13
C VAL A 5 -18.81 -0.88 -0.38
N LYS A 6 -19.33 -2.03 -0.85
CA LYS A 6 -18.52 -3.10 -1.44
C LYS A 6 -17.72 -2.67 -2.67
N LYS A 7 -18.28 -1.80 -3.52
CA LYS A 7 -17.55 -1.24 -4.68
C LYS A 7 -16.39 -0.36 -4.23
N SER A 8 -16.62 0.54 -3.28
CA SER A 8 -15.58 1.44 -2.74
C SER A 8 -14.44 0.66 -2.07
N GLU A 9 -14.76 -0.38 -1.31
CA GLU A 9 -13.75 -1.25 -0.68
C GLU A 9 -12.92 -2.02 -1.72
N MET A 10 -13.56 -2.53 -2.78
CA MET A 10 -12.88 -3.21 -3.88
C MET A 10 -11.94 -2.26 -4.64
N GLU A 11 -12.33 -1.00 -4.83
CA GLU A 11 -11.47 0.01 -5.45
C GLU A 11 -10.25 0.33 -4.58
N PHE A 12 -10.44 0.48 -3.26
CA PHE A 12 -9.32 0.70 -2.34
C PHE A 12 -8.37 -0.50 -2.28
N PHE A 13 -8.90 -1.73 -2.34
CA PHE A 13 -8.09 -2.93 -2.44
C PHE A 13 -7.23 -2.92 -3.71
N LYS A 14 -7.82 -2.61 -4.87
CA LYS A 14 -7.10 -2.50 -6.14
C LYS A 14 -6.02 -1.41 -6.12
N LYS A 15 -6.30 -0.27 -5.49
CA LYS A 15 -5.31 0.80 -5.30
C LYS A 15 -4.11 0.33 -4.47
N ARG A 16 -4.33 -0.33 -3.33
CA ARG A 16 -3.26 -0.92 -2.52
C ARG A 16 -2.45 -1.97 -3.28
N GLU A 17 -3.11 -2.77 -4.11
CA GLU A 17 -2.44 -3.72 -4.99
C GLU A 17 -1.54 -3.03 -6.03
N ARG A 18 -2.00 -1.95 -6.65
CA ARG A 18 -1.18 -1.17 -7.59
C ARG A 18 0.07 -0.61 -6.92
N ILE A 19 -0.06 -0.11 -5.70
CA ILE A 19 1.10 0.36 -4.90
C ILE A 19 2.07 -0.78 -4.62
N GLN A 20 1.57 -1.95 -4.22
CA GLN A 20 2.40 -3.14 -4.01
C GLN A 20 3.15 -3.53 -5.29
N LYS A 21 2.45 -3.63 -6.43
CA LYS A 21 3.04 -3.95 -7.73
C LYS A 21 4.07 -2.92 -8.15
N TYR A 22 3.78 -1.63 -7.96
CA TYR A 22 4.71 -0.53 -8.26
C TYR A 22 6.02 -0.68 -7.50
N PHE A 23 5.97 -0.86 -6.17
CA PHE A 23 7.20 -1.04 -5.42
C PHE A 23 7.90 -2.36 -5.74
N TRP A 24 7.15 -3.46 -5.91
CA TRP A 24 7.73 -4.74 -6.31
C TRP A 24 8.50 -4.65 -7.64
N ASN A 25 7.99 -3.89 -8.61
CA ASN A 25 8.67 -3.68 -9.88
C ASN A 25 9.93 -2.80 -9.75
N ILE A 26 10.03 -1.98 -8.69
CA ILE A 26 11.21 -1.14 -8.42
C ILE A 26 12.27 -1.91 -7.65
N VAL A 27 11.88 -2.60 -6.57
CA VAL A 27 12.80 -3.23 -5.61
C VAL A 27 13.04 -4.72 -5.87
N GLY A 28 12.20 -5.37 -6.67
CA GLY A 28 12.28 -6.81 -6.91
C GLY A 28 12.10 -7.63 -5.64
N ALA A 29 12.76 -8.79 -5.60
CA ALA A 29 12.65 -9.77 -4.52
C ALA A 29 13.56 -9.51 -3.32
N GLU A 30 14.56 -8.62 -3.45
CA GLU A 30 15.66 -8.51 -2.47
C GLU A 30 15.81 -7.12 -1.84
N GLU A 31 15.13 -6.08 -2.32
CA GLU A 31 15.24 -4.74 -1.73
C GLU A 31 13.99 -4.27 -0.98
N HIS A 32 14.24 -3.42 0.03
CA HIS A 32 13.21 -2.75 0.82
C HIS A 32 12.89 -1.39 0.19
N THR A 33 11.63 -0.94 0.32
CA THR A 33 11.33 0.48 0.15
C THR A 33 11.42 1.20 1.50
N SER A 34 11.37 2.52 1.47
CA SER A 34 11.32 3.34 2.68
C SER A 34 9.90 3.80 2.98
N LEU A 35 9.58 3.98 4.26
CA LEU A 35 8.26 4.43 4.70
C LEU A 35 7.85 5.80 4.09
N PRO A 36 8.76 6.79 3.92
CA PRO A 36 8.42 8.03 3.22
C PRO A 36 8.00 7.79 1.76
N LYS A 37 8.70 6.91 1.04
CA LYS A 37 8.33 6.55 -0.35
C LYS A 37 6.95 5.89 -0.39
N LEU A 38 6.70 4.94 0.53
CA LEU A 38 5.40 4.28 0.63
C LEU A 38 4.27 5.29 0.91
N LYS A 39 4.47 6.21 1.86
CA LYS A 39 3.51 7.28 2.16
C LYS A 39 3.22 8.12 0.93
N HIS A 40 4.27 8.54 0.21
CA HIS A 40 4.11 9.34 -1.00
C HIS A 40 3.33 8.59 -2.09
N ALA A 41 3.58 7.31 -2.30
CA ALA A 41 2.83 6.50 -3.25
C ALA A 41 1.34 6.36 -2.87
N ILE A 42 1.04 6.18 -1.58
CA ILE A 42 -0.35 6.16 -1.08
C ILE A 42 -1.03 7.51 -1.34
N ILE A 43 -0.37 8.62 -1.03
CA ILE A 43 -0.90 9.96 -1.27
C ILE A 43 -1.19 10.16 -2.75
N ASN A 44 -0.29 9.75 -3.63
CA ASN A 44 -0.47 9.90 -5.07
C ASN A 44 -1.59 9.02 -5.64
N GLU A 45 -1.73 7.78 -5.17
CA GLU A 45 -2.73 6.82 -5.65
C GLU A 45 -4.15 7.13 -5.14
N PHE A 46 -4.25 7.60 -3.90
CA PHE A 46 -5.52 7.94 -3.26
C PHE A 46 -5.88 9.42 -3.40
N LYS A 47 -4.96 10.26 -3.90
CA LYS A 47 -5.10 11.72 -3.98
C LYS A 47 -5.53 12.33 -2.64
N ASN A 48 -4.97 11.81 -1.55
CA ASN A 48 -5.33 12.18 -0.19
C ASN A 48 -4.08 12.23 0.70
N ASP A 49 -3.75 13.43 1.17
CA ASP A 49 -2.59 13.71 2.03
C ASP A 49 -2.90 13.60 3.54
N ASN A 50 -4.16 13.35 3.92
CA ASN A 50 -4.52 13.29 5.33
C ASN A 50 -3.70 12.22 6.06
N TYR A 51 -2.91 12.65 7.04
CA TYR A 51 -2.00 11.79 7.80
C TYR A 51 -2.69 10.54 8.37
N ARG A 52 -3.88 10.70 8.96
CA ARG A 52 -4.64 9.59 9.54
C ARG A 52 -5.07 8.60 8.46
N PHE A 53 -5.50 9.11 7.31
CA PHE A 53 -5.91 8.29 6.18
C PHE A 53 -4.73 7.47 5.63
N VAL A 54 -3.59 8.12 5.37
CA VAL A 54 -2.38 7.48 4.86
C VAL A 54 -1.89 6.40 5.83
N GLN A 55 -1.89 6.70 7.13
CA GLN A 55 -1.51 5.75 8.17
C GLN A 55 -2.46 4.53 8.20
N SER A 56 -3.78 4.75 8.08
CA SER A 56 -4.75 3.66 7.99
C SER A 56 -4.52 2.78 6.76
N GLN A 57 -4.19 3.35 5.59
CA GLN A 57 -3.85 2.54 4.41
C GLN A 57 -2.60 1.69 4.62
N ILE A 58 -1.58 2.22 5.31
CA ILE A 58 -0.37 1.45 5.66
C ILE A 58 -0.73 0.26 6.55
N VAL A 59 -1.53 0.48 7.60
CA VAL A 59 -1.99 -0.59 8.49
C VAL A 59 -2.78 -1.63 7.70
N LEU A 60 -3.70 -1.21 6.83
CA LEU A 60 -4.44 -2.13 5.96
C LEU A 60 -3.52 -2.96 5.06
N MET A 61 -2.51 -2.34 4.46
CA MET A 61 -1.51 -3.07 3.64
C MET A 61 -0.71 -4.09 4.46
N GLN A 62 -0.48 -3.84 5.75
CA GLN A 62 0.13 -4.82 6.66
C GLN A 62 -0.83 -5.96 7.00
N THR A 63 -2.08 -5.65 7.32
CA THR A 63 -3.12 -6.65 7.61
C THR A 63 -3.40 -7.55 6.40
N GLU A 64 -3.35 -6.98 5.19
CA GLU A 64 -3.45 -7.72 3.92
C GLU A 64 -2.17 -8.48 3.55
N ALA A 65 -1.16 -8.48 4.42
CA ALA A 65 0.15 -9.07 4.21
C ALA A 65 0.86 -8.63 2.91
N ARG A 66 0.56 -7.43 2.40
CA ARG A 66 1.21 -6.87 1.20
C ARG A 66 2.58 -6.28 1.51
N ILE A 67 2.74 -5.75 2.71
CA ILE A 67 3.98 -5.14 3.19
C ILE A 67 4.30 -5.61 4.60
N LYS A 68 5.58 -5.52 4.99
CA LYS A 68 6.02 -5.65 6.37
C LYS A 68 6.98 -4.49 6.69
N ILE A 69 6.64 -3.70 7.70
CA ILE A 69 7.49 -2.59 8.14
C ILE A 69 8.42 -3.11 9.21
N GLU A 70 9.72 -2.96 8.99
CA GLU A 70 10.76 -3.26 9.99
C GLU A 70 11.31 -1.97 10.61
N SER A 71 11.47 -0.93 9.79
CA SER A 71 11.88 0.40 10.26
C SER A 71 11.36 1.50 9.34
N LYS A 72 11.62 2.77 9.69
CA LYS A 72 11.27 3.93 8.84
C LYS A 72 11.90 3.86 7.45
N VAL A 73 13.06 3.21 7.32
CA VAL A 73 13.80 3.10 6.06
C VAL A 73 13.65 1.73 5.41
N LYS A 74 13.12 0.74 6.14
CA LYS A 74 13.06 -0.65 5.72
C LYS A 74 11.64 -1.19 5.77
N VAL A 75 11.00 -1.19 4.61
CA VAL A 75 9.67 -1.74 4.37
C VAL A 75 9.78 -2.82 3.31
N TRP A 76 9.53 -4.05 3.72
CA TRP A 76 9.46 -5.22 2.86
C TRP A 76 8.17 -5.20 2.05
N ILE A 77 8.27 -5.51 0.76
CA ILE A 77 7.13 -5.65 -0.13
C ILE A 77 6.98 -7.13 -0.44
N LYS A 78 5.79 -7.70 -0.21
CA LYS A 78 5.50 -9.08 -0.57
C LYS A 78 5.31 -9.17 -2.09
N ARG A 79 5.74 -10.29 -2.68
CA ARG A 79 5.45 -10.61 -4.08
C ARG A 79 3.94 -10.53 -4.33
N PRO A 80 3.49 -9.72 -5.31
CA PRO A 80 2.09 -9.72 -5.71
C PRO A 80 1.74 -11.09 -6.33
N ASN A 81 0.58 -11.64 -5.96
CA ASN A 81 0.04 -12.80 -6.66
C ASN A 81 -0.32 -12.35 -8.09
N ILE A 82 0.26 -13.04 -9.08
CA ILE A 82 0.02 -12.83 -10.51
C ILE A 82 -1.23 -13.61 -10.89
#